data_AF-A0AAE0VZ78-F1
#
_entry.id   AF-A0AAE0VZ78-F1
#
_cell.length_a   1.000
_cell.length_b   1.000
_cell.length_c   1.000
_cell.angle_alpha   90.00
_cell.angle_beta   90.00
_cell.angle_gamma   90.00
#
_symmetry.space_group_name_H-M   'P 1'
#
loop_
_entity.id
_entity.type
_entity.pdbx_description
1 polymer ?
#
loop_
_entity_poly.entity_id
_entity_poly.type
_entity_poly.pdbx_seq_one_letter_code
_entity_poly.pdbx_strand_id
1 'polypeptide(L)'
;MAEVETTNESKELTPMTYDGYLKVNQLLDCQCLVSTRHGKTAHDEHLFIVVHQVFELWFKQILCELDSVCELFQSLVSDDSKAFTIRIRMQRINLILKLIIEHFTIMETMTPMDFLEFRGYLSPASGFQSLQFRLIENKLGLEEKDRVPYCQQHYTAVFNDQSKQLVNKSLTEPNLLKVVENWLENTPGLLEDEFDFTARYTKAISRYLNEAYLIPAENETDQTKKTTIMAEYQTAKNNFDSILNPEKHNELVKAGHRRLSHKALQGMLMISLYRNEPRFNQPYQLLTLLMDMDSLVGKWRYHHVQMVQRMIGSKVGTGGSSGYHYLKSTVIDRYKVFVDLLNLSTFLIEQKYIPPLTPSMKELLSVFSKQHISEE
;
A
#
# COMPACT_ATOMS: atom_id res chain seq x y z
N MET A 1 -35.94 49.54 37.70
CA MET A 1 -36.38 48.32 36.98
C MET A 1 -35.78 48.43 35.60
N ALA A 2 -34.71 47.67 35.36
CA ALA A 2 -34.01 47.65 34.08
C ALA A 2 -34.70 46.65 33.17
N GLU A 3 -35.21 47.11 32.03
CA GLU A 3 -35.64 46.24 30.94
C GLU A 3 -34.41 45.68 30.25
N VAL A 4 -34.35 44.36 30.22
CA VAL A 4 -33.28 43.57 29.60
C VAL A 4 -33.54 43.53 28.11
N GLU A 5 -32.70 44.21 27.32
CA GLU A 5 -32.58 43.98 25.88
C GLU A 5 -32.05 42.56 25.64
N THR A 6 -32.94 41.64 25.30
CA THR A 6 -32.57 40.36 24.73
C THR A 6 -32.26 40.53 23.25
N THR A 7 -30.98 40.73 22.91
CA THR A 7 -30.49 40.63 21.52
C THR A 7 -30.53 39.17 21.09
N ASN A 8 -31.62 38.78 20.45
CA ASN A 8 -31.77 37.49 19.81
C ASN A 8 -31.03 37.52 18.45
N GLU A 9 -29.72 37.26 18.47
CA GLU A 9 -28.96 36.99 17.23
C GLU A 9 -29.35 35.61 16.69
N SER A 10 -30.50 35.54 16.02
CA SER A 10 -30.78 34.45 15.11
C SER A 10 -29.78 34.53 13.96
N LYS A 11 -28.70 33.72 14.01
CA LYS A 11 -27.89 33.41 12.82
C LYS A 11 -28.84 32.85 11.77
N GLU A 12 -29.24 33.68 10.81
CA GLU A 12 -29.94 33.22 9.61
C GLU A 12 -29.02 32.20 8.91
N LEU A 13 -29.34 30.93 9.09
CA LEU A 13 -28.77 29.85 8.31
C LEU A 13 -29.25 30.04 6.88
N THR A 14 -28.45 30.72 6.05
CA THR A 14 -28.63 30.71 4.60
C THR A 14 -28.77 29.25 4.15
N PRO A 15 -29.88 28.86 3.50
CA PRO A 15 -30.12 27.47 3.16
C PRO A 15 -29.01 26.95 2.25
N MET A 16 -28.38 25.85 2.66
CA MET A 16 -27.26 25.24 1.93
C MET A 16 -27.76 24.66 0.61
N THR A 17 -27.23 25.14 -0.51
CA THR A 17 -27.52 24.63 -1.85
C THR A 17 -26.46 23.61 -2.29
N TYR A 18 -26.82 22.74 -3.24
CA TYR A 18 -25.89 21.78 -3.84
C TYR A 18 -24.64 22.46 -4.40
N ASP A 19 -24.84 23.53 -5.20
CA ASP A 19 -23.75 24.29 -5.82
C ASP A 19 -22.86 25.00 -4.79
N GLY A 20 -23.46 25.50 -3.71
CA GLY A 20 -22.74 26.16 -2.62
C GLY A 20 -21.91 25.17 -1.80
N TYR A 21 -22.46 23.98 -1.51
CA TYR A 21 -21.78 22.95 -0.72
C TYR A 21 -20.59 22.33 -1.47
N LEU A 22 -20.80 21.91 -2.72
CA LEU A 22 -19.76 21.26 -3.53
C LEU A 22 -18.85 22.25 -4.28
N LYS A 23 -19.19 23.54 -4.24
CA LYS A 23 -18.53 24.59 -5.03
C LYS A 23 -18.49 24.27 -6.52
N VAL A 24 -19.61 23.76 -7.05
CA VAL A 24 -19.72 23.23 -8.43
C VAL A 24 -19.24 24.26 -9.45
N ASN A 25 -19.65 25.53 -9.30
CA ASN A 25 -19.22 26.60 -10.22
C ASN A 25 -17.70 26.79 -10.25
N GLN A 26 -17.00 26.63 -9.12
CA GLN A 26 -15.53 26.71 -9.09
C GLN A 26 -14.91 25.47 -9.73
N LEU A 27 -15.48 24.29 -9.48
CA LEU A 27 -15.00 23.03 -10.03
C LEU A 27 -15.13 22.99 -11.56
N LEU A 28 -16.27 23.45 -12.09
CA LEU A 28 -16.62 23.47 -13.52
C LEU A 28 -16.03 24.66 -14.29
N ASP A 29 -15.29 25.56 -13.62
CA ASP A 29 -14.56 26.67 -14.26
C ASP A 29 -13.04 26.38 -14.36
N CYS A 30 -12.58 25.23 -13.82
CA CYS A 30 -11.17 24.85 -13.85
C CYS A 30 -10.69 24.32 -15.21
N GLN A 31 -11.57 24.06 -16.18
CA GLN A 31 -11.23 23.39 -17.45
C GLN A 31 -10.74 24.37 -18.52
N CYS A 32 -9.51 24.86 -18.34
CA CYS A 32 -8.89 25.83 -19.25
C CYS A 32 -7.99 25.16 -20.31
N LEU A 33 -8.44 25.11 -21.57
CA LEU A 33 -7.66 24.57 -22.69
C LEU A 33 -6.53 25.52 -23.10
N VAL A 34 -5.30 24.99 -23.15
CA VAL A 34 -4.11 25.72 -23.60
C VAL A 34 -4.10 25.84 -25.12
N SER A 35 -4.57 24.83 -25.85
CA SER A 35 -4.66 24.86 -27.32
C SER A 35 -5.53 26.01 -27.84
N THR A 36 -6.65 26.29 -27.18
CA THR A 36 -7.52 27.44 -27.49
C THR A 36 -6.78 28.77 -27.33
N ARG A 37 -5.92 28.92 -26.32
CA ARG A 37 -5.09 30.13 -26.13
C ARG A 37 -4.06 30.31 -27.24
N HIS A 38 -3.65 29.23 -27.90
CA HIS A 38 -2.76 29.24 -29.05
C HIS A 38 -3.48 29.31 -30.42
N GLY A 39 -4.80 29.54 -30.42
CA GLY A 39 -5.58 29.82 -31.63
C GLY A 39 -6.09 28.58 -32.40
N LYS A 40 -5.74 27.37 -31.97
CA LYS A 40 -6.32 26.12 -32.51
C LYS A 40 -6.78 25.24 -31.36
N THR A 41 -8.09 25.20 -31.13
CA THR A 41 -8.68 24.32 -30.11
C THR A 41 -8.57 22.86 -30.54
N ALA A 42 -7.90 22.06 -29.72
CA ALA A 42 -7.93 20.61 -29.79
C ALA A 42 -9.04 20.10 -28.86
N HIS A 43 -10.03 19.40 -29.42
CA HIS A 43 -11.21 18.94 -28.66
C HIS A 43 -10.83 18.02 -27.50
N ASP A 44 -9.95 17.04 -27.75
CA ASP A 44 -9.58 16.01 -26.77
C ASP A 44 -8.67 16.53 -25.64
N GLU A 45 -8.18 17.78 -25.72
CA GLU A 45 -7.53 18.43 -24.59
C GLU A 45 -8.49 18.58 -23.39
N HIS A 46 -9.78 18.80 -23.65
CA HIS A 46 -10.78 18.87 -22.57
C HIS A 46 -10.87 17.53 -21.83
N LEU A 47 -10.92 16.40 -22.56
CA LEU A 47 -10.90 15.06 -21.96
C LEU A 47 -9.62 14.85 -21.14
N PHE A 48 -8.47 15.23 -21.69
CA PHE A 48 -7.19 15.14 -21.01
C PHE A 48 -7.21 15.88 -19.66
N ILE A 49 -7.71 17.12 -19.64
CA ILE A 49 -7.81 17.93 -18.41
C ILE A 49 -8.76 17.28 -17.40
N VAL A 50 -9.98 16.91 -17.81
CA VAL A 50 -10.99 16.35 -16.90
C VAL A 50 -10.51 15.06 -16.24
N VAL A 51 -9.90 14.14 -16.99
CA VAL A 51 -9.41 12.88 -16.41
C VAL A 51 -8.30 13.14 -15.39
N HIS A 52 -7.37 14.06 -15.66
CA HIS A 52 -6.32 14.41 -14.70
C HIS A 52 -6.87 15.13 -13.45
N GLN A 53 -7.86 16.01 -13.60
CA GLN A 53 -8.54 16.63 -12.45
C GLN A 53 -9.25 15.58 -11.59
N VAL A 54 -9.91 14.61 -12.21
CA VAL A 54 -10.56 13.49 -11.50
C VAL A 54 -9.51 12.63 -10.77
N PHE A 55 -8.34 12.37 -11.37
CA PHE A 55 -7.23 11.71 -10.66
C PHE A 55 -6.82 12.50 -9.41
N GLU A 56 -6.61 13.81 -9.52
CA GLU A 56 -6.20 14.65 -8.40
C GLU A 56 -7.28 14.73 -7.29
N LEU A 57 -8.57 14.70 -7.64
CA LEU A 57 -9.65 14.59 -6.65
C LEU A 57 -9.60 13.25 -5.90
N TRP A 58 -9.39 12.15 -6.63
CA TRP A 58 -9.27 10.83 -6.01
C TRP A 58 -7.98 10.68 -5.19
N PHE A 59 -6.87 11.26 -5.64
CA PHE A 59 -5.63 11.30 -4.87
C PHE A 59 -5.81 12.05 -3.56
N LYS A 60 -6.55 13.17 -3.57
CA LYS A 60 -6.89 13.90 -2.35
C LYS A 60 -7.74 13.05 -1.39
N GLN A 61 -8.71 12.31 -1.92
CA GLN A 61 -9.51 11.39 -1.10
C GLN A 61 -8.64 10.28 -0.51
N ILE A 62 -7.76 9.66 -1.31
CA ILE A 62 -6.82 8.63 -0.83
C ILE A 62 -5.93 9.19 0.29
N LEU A 63 -5.38 10.39 0.13
CA LEU A 63 -4.57 11.04 1.16
C LEU A 63 -5.35 11.26 2.45
N CYS A 64 -6.59 11.75 2.37
CA CYS A 64 -7.48 11.91 3.52
C CYS A 64 -7.72 10.58 4.25
N GLU A 65 -7.96 9.49 3.51
CA GLU A 65 -8.13 8.17 4.11
C GLU A 65 -6.83 7.63 4.70
N LEU A 66 -5.68 7.81 4.02
CA LEU A 66 -4.37 7.36 4.49
C LEU A 66 -3.96 8.05 5.78
N ASP A 67 -4.11 9.37 5.86
CA ASP A 67 -3.87 10.13 7.10
C ASP A 67 -4.76 9.60 8.23
N SER A 68 -6.05 9.43 7.92
CA SER A 68 -7.05 8.69 8.69
C SER A 68 -6.52 7.38 9.30
N VAL A 69 -6.09 6.50 8.40
CA VAL A 69 -5.67 5.14 8.70
C VAL A 69 -4.38 5.13 9.51
N CYS A 70 -3.41 5.98 9.18
CA CYS A 70 -2.15 6.07 9.92
C CYS A 70 -2.37 6.46 11.39
N GLU A 71 -3.24 7.44 11.65
CA GLU A 71 -3.62 7.83 13.01
C GLU A 71 -4.32 6.69 13.76
N LEU A 72 -5.25 6.00 13.10
CA LEU A 72 -5.99 4.89 13.70
C LEU A 72 -5.08 3.69 14.02
N PHE A 73 -4.12 3.35 13.15
CA PHE A 73 -3.16 2.27 13.39
C PHE A 73 -2.30 2.53 14.63
N GLN A 74 -1.92 3.78 14.90
CA GLN A 74 -1.16 4.11 16.11
C GLN A 74 -1.97 3.80 17.38
N SER A 75 -3.29 4.00 17.36
CA SER A 75 -4.18 3.66 18.47
C SER A 75 -4.61 2.18 18.52
N LEU A 76 -4.45 1.43 17.42
CA LEU A 76 -4.90 0.04 17.30
C LEU A 76 -4.20 -0.90 18.27
N VAL A 77 -2.96 -0.58 18.69
CA VAL A 77 -2.22 -1.37 19.69
C VAL A 77 -2.96 -1.44 21.03
N SER A 78 -3.79 -0.44 21.34
CA SER A 78 -4.52 -0.35 22.62
C SER A 78 -6.04 -0.52 22.49
N ASP A 79 -6.59 -0.39 21.28
CA ASP A 79 -8.04 -0.45 21.04
C ASP A 79 -8.37 -1.21 19.75
N ASP A 80 -8.68 -2.50 19.91
CA ASP A 80 -9.06 -3.40 18.81
C ASP A 80 -10.33 -2.93 18.06
N SER A 81 -11.17 -2.07 18.65
CA SER A 81 -12.38 -1.55 17.99
C SER A 81 -12.08 -0.72 16.73
N LYS A 82 -10.88 -0.13 16.65
CA LYS A 82 -10.45 0.66 15.49
C LYS A 82 -10.23 -0.19 14.24
N ALA A 83 -9.98 -1.49 14.39
CA ALA A 83 -9.73 -2.41 13.27
C ALA A 83 -10.84 -2.36 12.22
N PHE A 84 -12.11 -2.25 12.66
CA PHE A 84 -13.25 -2.15 11.75
C PHE A 84 -13.18 -0.89 10.89
N THR A 85 -12.95 0.28 11.49
CA THR A 85 -12.87 1.55 10.77
C THR A 85 -11.69 1.57 9.82
N ILE A 86 -10.53 1.07 10.25
CA ILE A 86 -9.34 0.92 9.39
C ILE A 86 -9.69 0.06 8.18
N ARG A 87 -10.31 -1.10 8.38
CA ARG A 87 -10.69 -2.02 7.30
C ARG A 87 -11.58 -1.33 6.26
N ILE A 88 -12.62 -0.62 6.70
CA ILE A 88 -13.55 0.07 5.79
C ILE A 88 -12.83 1.14 4.97
N ARG A 89 -11.93 1.92 5.58
CA ARG A 89 -11.17 2.97 4.88
C ARG A 89 -10.14 2.39 3.91
N MET A 90 -9.45 1.33 4.31
CA MET A 90 -8.53 0.59 3.44
C MET A 90 -9.26 -0.01 2.23
N GLN A 91 -10.43 -0.62 2.45
CA GLN A 91 -11.28 -1.12 1.38
C GLN A 91 -11.73 0.01 0.45
N ARG A 92 -12.07 1.18 0.98
CA ARG A 92 -12.41 2.37 0.20
C ARG A 92 -11.23 2.83 -0.67
N ILE A 93 -10.02 2.91 -0.12
CA ILE A 93 -8.82 3.23 -0.89
C ILE A 93 -8.65 2.24 -2.05
N ASN A 94 -8.79 0.94 -1.79
CA ASN A 94 -8.67 -0.09 -2.83
C ASN A 94 -9.75 0.03 -3.91
N LEU A 95 -10.98 0.39 -3.55
CA LEU A 95 -12.05 0.65 -4.53
C LEU A 95 -11.77 1.89 -5.38
N ILE A 96 -11.26 2.96 -4.77
CA ILE A 96 -10.84 4.16 -5.50
C ILE A 96 -9.69 3.81 -6.46
N LEU A 97 -8.70 3.05 -6.00
CA LEU A 97 -7.57 2.60 -6.83
C LEU A 97 -8.06 1.74 -8.02
N LYS A 98 -9.04 0.87 -7.83
CA LYS A 98 -9.69 0.11 -8.93
C LYS A 98 -10.35 1.06 -9.93
N LEU A 99 -11.11 2.04 -9.45
CA LEU A 99 -11.82 3.00 -10.31
C LEU A 99 -10.86 3.85 -11.14
N ILE A 100 -9.78 4.38 -10.54
CA ILE A 100 -8.81 5.19 -11.28
C ILE A 100 -8.04 4.36 -12.33
N ILE A 101 -7.88 3.06 -12.15
CA ILE A 101 -7.32 2.20 -13.21
C ILE A 101 -8.25 2.18 -14.42
N GLU A 102 -9.57 2.06 -14.20
CA GLU A 102 -10.56 2.08 -15.28
C GLU A 102 -10.60 3.42 -16.03
N HIS A 103 -10.22 4.54 -15.40
CA HIS A 103 -10.15 5.83 -16.11
C HIS A 103 -9.16 5.82 -17.28
N PHE A 104 -8.14 4.96 -17.29
CA PHE A 104 -7.26 4.81 -18.45
C PHE A 104 -8.05 4.37 -19.69
N THR A 105 -9.09 3.55 -19.55
CA THR A 105 -9.92 3.12 -20.69
C THR A 105 -10.65 4.30 -21.35
N ILE A 106 -11.03 5.31 -20.56
CA ILE A 106 -11.62 6.56 -21.06
C ILE A 106 -10.55 7.37 -21.79
N MET A 107 -9.35 7.51 -21.21
CA MET A 107 -8.27 8.25 -21.86
C MET A 107 -7.78 7.58 -23.15
N GLU A 108 -7.88 6.24 -23.25
CA GLU A 108 -7.51 5.46 -24.43
C GLU A 108 -8.48 5.59 -25.61
N THR A 109 -9.60 6.30 -25.45
CA THR A 109 -10.48 6.69 -26.57
C THR A 109 -9.89 7.82 -27.40
N MET A 110 -8.99 8.65 -26.82
CA MET A 110 -8.24 9.67 -27.55
C MET A 110 -7.21 9.01 -28.45
N THR A 111 -7.11 9.44 -29.72
CA THR A 111 -6.11 8.88 -30.62
C THR A 111 -4.73 9.54 -30.43
N PRO A 112 -3.63 8.86 -30.77
CA PRO A 112 -2.31 9.49 -30.74
C PRO A 112 -2.19 10.72 -31.65
N MET A 113 -2.96 10.78 -32.75
CA MET A 113 -2.97 11.94 -33.65
C MET A 113 -3.67 13.13 -33.01
N ASP A 114 -4.80 12.92 -32.34
CA ASP A 114 -5.51 13.98 -31.60
C ASP A 114 -4.67 14.48 -30.42
N PHE A 115 -3.97 13.58 -29.73
CA PHE A 115 -3.03 13.96 -28.67
C PHE A 115 -1.89 14.87 -29.20
N LEU A 116 -1.39 14.62 -30.42
CA LEU A 116 -0.34 15.44 -31.02
C LEU A 116 -0.79 16.87 -31.33
N GLU A 117 -2.10 17.12 -31.48
CA GLU A 117 -2.61 18.47 -31.76
C GLU A 117 -2.36 19.45 -30.62
N PHE A 118 -2.29 18.98 -29.37
CA PHE A 118 -2.09 19.84 -28.20
C PHE A 118 -0.86 19.48 -27.36
N ARG A 119 -0.23 18.31 -27.56
CA ARG A 119 0.98 17.89 -26.83
C ARG A 119 2.08 18.94 -26.82
N GLY A 120 2.24 19.68 -27.92
CA GLY A 120 3.27 20.72 -28.06
C GLY A 120 3.13 21.85 -27.03
N TYR A 121 1.90 22.13 -26.58
CA TYR A 121 1.61 23.20 -25.60
C TYR A 121 1.83 22.76 -24.16
N LEU A 122 1.96 21.45 -23.90
CA LEU A 122 2.10 20.92 -22.55
C LEU A 122 3.53 21.01 -22.02
N SER A 123 4.54 21.15 -22.87
CA SER A 123 5.94 21.23 -22.42
C SER A 123 6.20 22.51 -21.61
N PRO A 124 6.87 22.45 -20.45
CA PRO A 124 7.57 21.31 -19.82
C PRO A 124 6.74 20.53 -18.78
N ALA A 125 5.42 20.77 -18.70
CA ALA A 125 4.57 20.15 -17.71
C ALA A 125 4.49 18.61 -17.89
N SER A 126 4.46 17.91 -16.75
CA SER A 126 4.40 16.45 -16.73
C SER A 126 3.82 15.89 -15.43
N GLY A 127 3.29 14.67 -15.48
CA GLY A 127 2.81 13.95 -14.28
C GLY A 127 3.87 13.74 -13.19
N PHE A 128 5.15 13.94 -13.50
CA PHE A 128 6.21 14.04 -12.48
C PHE A 128 5.96 15.13 -11.44
N GLN A 129 5.25 16.19 -11.83
CA GLN A 129 4.88 17.33 -11.00
C GLN A 129 3.57 17.09 -10.23
N SER A 130 2.96 15.90 -10.28
CA SER A 130 1.84 15.58 -9.40
C SER A 130 2.33 15.45 -7.96
N LEU A 131 2.10 16.50 -7.18
CA LEU A 131 2.46 16.56 -5.77
C LEU A 131 1.75 15.46 -4.98
N GLN A 132 0.43 15.31 -5.17
CA GLN A 132 -0.36 14.35 -4.39
C GLN A 132 0.07 12.91 -4.66
N PHE A 133 0.45 12.57 -5.89
CA PHE A 133 0.98 11.23 -6.19
C PHE A 133 2.29 10.94 -5.42
N ARG A 134 3.19 11.94 -5.26
CA ARG A 134 4.40 11.79 -4.44
C ARG A 134 4.09 11.70 -2.95
N LEU A 135 3.11 12.47 -2.47
CA LEU A 135 2.65 12.37 -1.09
C LEU A 135 2.07 11.00 -0.79
N ILE A 136 1.29 10.41 -1.71
CA ILE A 136 0.77 9.04 -1.57
C ILE A 136 1.94 8.04 -1.49
N GLU A 137 2.89 8.08 -2.41
CA GLU A 137 4.06 7.18 -2.36
C GLU A 137 4.81 7.27 -1.03
N ASN A 138 5.07 8.49 -0.54
CA ASN A 138 5.75 8.71 0.73
C ASN A 138 4.93 8.22 1.93
N LYS A 139 3.62 8.51 1.96
CA LYS A 139 2.71 8.09 3.04
C LYS A 139 2.44 6.60 3.05
N LEU A 140 2.56 5.90 1.91
CA LEU A 140 2.57 4.44 1.90
C LEU A 140 3.85 3.91 2.57
N GLY A 141 5.00 4.51 2.25
CA GLY A 141 6.30 4.15 2.82
C GLY A 141 7.38 3.86 1.78
N LEU A 142 7.25 4.39 0.56
CA LEU A 142 8.28 4.25 -0.47
C LEU A 142 9.50 5.10 -0.12
N GLU A 143 10.64 4.45 0.13
CA GLU A 143 11.88 5.14 0.49
C GLU A 143 12.55 5.78 -0.74
N GLU A 144 13.36 6.82 -0.51
CA GLU A 144 14.05 7.54 -1.58
C GLU A 144 15.03 6.65 -2.36
N LYS A 145 15.76 5.78 -1.66
CA LYS A 145 16.77 4.86 -2.24
C LYS A 145 16.17 3.87 -3.26
N ASP A 146 14.86 3.62 -3.19
CA ASP A 146 14.16 2.69 -4.08
C ASP A 146 13.66 3.33 -5.36
N ARG A 147 13.62 4.67 -5.38
CA ARG A 147 13.15 5.42 -6.54
C ARG A 147 14.19 5.34 -7.64
N VAL A 148 13.73 5.06 -8.86
CA VAL A 148 14.59 5.15 -10.04
C VAL A 148 14.90 6.63 -10.30
N PRO A 149 16.18 7.02 -10.47
CA PRO A 149 16.54 8.41 -10.72
C PRO A 149 15.87 8.96 -11.98
N TYR A 150 15.34 10.17 -11.88
CA TYR A 150 14.74 10.90 -12.99
C TYR A 150 15.74 11.95 -13.49
N CYS A 151 16.22 11.81 -14.74
CA CYS A 151 17.19 12.75 -15.32
C CYS A 151 18.41 13.01 -14.41
N GLN A 152 18.82 12.01 -13.62
CA GLN A 152 19.89 12.11 -12.60
C GLN A 152 19.63 13.15 -11.49
N GLN A 153 18.39 13.63 -11.34
CA GLN A 153 17.99 14.56 -10.30
C GLN A 153 17.08 13.89 -9.27
N HIS A 154 17.07 14.48 -8.08
CA HIS A 154 16.14 14.09 -7.03
C HIS A 154 14.69 14.36 -7.45
N TYR A 155 13.75 13.49 -7.08
CA TYR A 155 12.35 13.61 -7.54
C TYR A 155 11.66 14.90 -7.08
N THR A 156 12.20 15.59 -6.07
CA THR A 156 11.67 16.88 -5.60
C THR A 156 12.15 18.10 -6.38
N ALA A 157 13.09 17.92 -7.32
CA ALA A 157 13.61 19.01 -8.14
C ALA A 157 12.52 19.70 -8.97
N VAL A 158 11.44 18.99 -9.28
CA VAL A 158 10.30 19.48 -10.07
C VAL A 158 9.32 20.37 -9.30
N PHE A 159 9.50 20.51 -7.98
CA PHE A 159 8.57 21.21 -7.10
C PHE A 159 9.07 22.59 -6.67
N ASN A 160 8.14 23.52 -6.44
CA ASN A 160 8.43 24.81 -5.79
C ASN A 160 8.69 24.62 -4.28
N ASP A 161 9.15 25.67 -3.60
CA ASP A 161 9.57 25.59 -2.20
C ASP A 161 8.45 25.16 -1.25
N GLN A 162 7.22 25.66 -1.46
CA GLN A 162 6.06 25.25 -0.68
C GLN A 162 5.74 23.76 -0.86
N SER A 163 5.78 23.26 -2.09
CA SER A 163 5.54 21.85 -2.40
C SER A 163 6.65 20.95 -1.86
N LYS A 164 7.91 21.42 -1.90
CA LYS A 164 9.05 20.73 -1.27
C LYS A 164 8.88 20.61 0.24
N GLN A 165 8.37 21.64 0.93
CA GLN A 165 8.08 21.57 2.36
C GLN A 165 7.03 20.49 2.67
N LEU A 166 5.97 20.39 1.86
CA LEU A 166 4.96 19.33 2.02
C LEU A 166 5.55 17.93 1.78
N VAL A 167 6.39 17.77 0.76
CA VAL A 167 7.09 16.51 0.52
C VAL A 167 8.02 16.16 1.68
N ASN A 168 8.84 17.10 2.15
CA ASN A 168 9.74 16.86 3.28
C ASN A 168 8.96 16.49 4.56
N LYS A 169 7.84 17.17 4.82
CA LYS A 169 6.93 16.83 5.92
C LYS A 169 6.43 15.39 5.79
N SER A 170 6.02 14.97 4.60
CA SER A 170 5.56 13.59 4.36
C SER A 170 6.63 12.51 4.56
N LEU A 171 7.92 12.87 4.48
CA LEU A 171 9.04 11.95 4.76
C LEU A 171 9.33 11.82 6.26
N THR A 172 8.97 12.82 7.06
CA THR A 172 9.17 12.83 8.52
C THR A 172 8.00 12.26 9.31
N GLU A 173 6.78 12.35 8.77
CA GLU A 173 5.59 11.80 9.40
C GLU A 173 5.59 10.26 9.34
N PRO A 174 4.99 9.56 10.34
CA PRO A 174 4.81 8.12 10.28
C PRO A 174 4.01 7.72 9.04
N ASN A 175 4.63 6.94 8.17
CA ASN A 175 3.98 6.34 7.00
C ASN A 175 3.27 5.03 7.36
N LEU A 176 2.43 4.55 6.44
CA LEU A 176 1.62 3.36 6.61
C LEU A 176 2.46 2.12 6.91
N LEU A 177 3.58 1.92 6.20
CA LEU A 177 4.52 0.83 6.47
C LEU A 177 4.99 0.85 7.93
N LYS A 178 5.39 2.01 8.45
CA LYS A 178 5.94 2.12 9.81
C LYS A 178 4.89 1.90 10.90
N VAL A 179 3.68 2.42 10.72
CA VAL A 179 2.59 2.20 11.70
C VAL A 179 2.10 0.75 11.67
N VAL A 180 2.07 0.12 10.49
CA VAL A 180 1.75 -1.32 10.35
C VAL A 180 2.85 -2.18 10.96
N GLU A 181 4.12 -1.85 10.72
CA GLU A 181 5.25 -2.54 11.36
C GLU A 181 5.14 -2.50 12.89
N ASN A 182 4.94 -1.31 13.47
CA ASN A 182 4.77 -1.18 14.91
C ASN A 182 3.56 -1.98 15.44
N TRP A 183 2.44 -1.98 14.72
CA TRP A 183 1.29 -2.81 15.08
C TRP A 183 1.61 -4.30 15.05
N LEU A 184 2.31 -4.78 14.01
CA LEU A 184 2.72 -6.18 13.88
C LEU A 184 3.71 -6.62 14.96
N GLU A 185 4.63 -5.75 15.37
CA GLU A 185 5.58 -6.02 16.46
C GLU A 185 4.91 -6.24 17.82
N ASN A 186 3.66 -5.79 17.97
CA ASN A 186 2.83 -5.94 19.16
C ASN A 186 1.77 -7.04 19.02
N THR A 187 1.93 -7.94 18.03
CA THR A 187 1.03 -9.09 17.86
C THR A 187 1.08 -9.99 19.09
N PRO A 188 -0.07 -10.35 19.72
CA PRO A 188 -0.11 -11.27 20.84
C PRO A 188 0.47 -12.64 20.49
N GLY A 189 1.26 -13.22 21.38
CA GLY A 189 1.86 -14.56 21.29
C GLY A 189 3.27 -14.61 20.71
N LEU A 190 3.86 -13.45 20.41
CA LEU A 190 5.27 -13.35 20.04
C LEU A 190 6.22 -13.42 21.24
N LEU A 191 5.77 -13.04 22.44
CA LEU A 191 6.60 -13.03 23.65
C LEU A 191 6.80 -14.45 24.19
N GLU A 192 7.96 -14.68 24.81
CA GLU A 192 8.35 -15.97 25.39
C GLU A 192 7.39 -16.40 26.51
N ASP A 193 7.02 -15.47 27.38
CA ASP A 193 6.11 -15.72 28.52
C ASP A 193 4.65 -15.93 28.10
N GLU A 194 4.30 -15.65 26.84
CA GLU A 194 2.95 -15.84 26.31
C GLU A 194 2.83 -17.20 25.60
N PHE A 195 3.28 -17.26 24.35
CA PHE A 195 3.15 -18.44 23.50
C PHE A 195 4.49 -18.87 22.90
N ASP A 196 5.49 -18.00 22.85
CA ASP A 196 6.77 -18.24 22.16
C ASP A 196 6.55 -18.79 20.75
N PHE A 197 5.84 -18.01 19.93
CA PHE A 197 5.53 -18.39 18.55
C PHE A 197 6.79 -18.79 17.79
N THR A 198 7.88 -18.04 17.94
CA THR A 198 9.13 -18.22 17.21
C THR A 198 9.78 -19.58 17.49
N ALA A 199 9.94 -19.97 18.76
CA ALA A 199 10.55 -21.27 19.05
C ALA A 199 9.64 -22.44 18.63
N ARG A 200 8.32 -22.30 18.82
CA ARG A 200 7.34 -23.32 18.40
C ARG A 200 7.32 -23.50 16.89
N TYR A 201 7.33 -22.39 16.15
CA TYR A 201 7.34 -22.39 14.69
C TYR A 201 8.66 -22.93 14.13
N THR A 202 9.80 -22.62 14.77
CA THR A 202 11.11 -23.21 14.42
C THR A 202 11.07 -24.74 14.52
N LYS A 203 10.54 -25.28 15.63
CA LYS A 203 10.36 -26.73 15.81
C LYS A 203 9.41 -27.32 14.76
N ALA A 204 8.34 -26.62 14.42
CA ALA A 204 7.40 -27.03 13.38
C ALA A 204 8.06 -27.09 12.00
N ILE A 205 8.90 -26.11 11.65
CA ILE A 205 9.67 -26.11 10.39
C ILE A 205 10.64 -27.29 10.35
N SER A 206 11.37 -27.56 11.44
CA SER A 206 12.28 -28.72 11.47
C SER A 206 11.54 -30.03 11.22
N ARG A 207 10.35 -30.19 11.82
CA ARG A 207 9.47 -31.35 11.58
C ARG A 207 8.98 -31.39 10.13
N TYR A 208 8.50 -30.26 9.60
CA TYR A 208 8.03 -30.14 8.21
C TYR A 208 9.13 -30.52 7.22
N LEU A 209 10.31 -29.93 7.34
CA LEU A 209 11.43 -30.19 6.43
C LEU A 209 11.87 -31.66 6.47
N ASN A 210 11.82 -32.28 7.65
CA ASN A 210 12.13 -33.70 7.80
C ASN A 210 11.08 -34.60 7.12
N GLU A 211 9.80 -34.41 7.45
CA GLU A 211 8.71 -35.27 6.96
C GLU A 211 8.38 -35.04 5.48
N ALA A 212 8.49 -33.81 4.99
CA ALA A 212 8.14 -33.46 3.61
C ALA A 212 9.27 -33.71 2.60
N TYR A 213 10.54 -33.71 3.05
CA TYR A 213 11.68 -33.84 2.12
C TYR A 213 12.67 -34.94 2.51
N LEU A 214 13.18 -34.97 3.75
CA LEU A 214 14.23 -35.92 4.13
C LEU A 214 13.73 -37.37 4.13
N ILE A 215 12.60 -37.65 4.77
CA ILE A 215 12.03 -39.01 4.79
C ILE A 215 11.68 -39.51 3.37
N PRO A 216 11.03 -38.71 2.49
CA PRO A 216 10.86 -39.08 1.08
C PRO A 216 12.17 -39.34 0.34
N ALA A 217 13.20 -38.50 0.54
CA ALA A 217 14.50 -38.68 -0.11
C ALA A 217 15.25 -39.94 0.37
N GLU A 218 15.08 -40.33 1.63
CA GLU A 218 15.65 -41.57 2.19
C GLU A 218 14.97 -42.82 1.61
N ASN A 219 13.65 -42.76 1.41
CA ASN A 219 12.85 -43.86 0.88
C ASN A 219 12.85 -43.94 -0.66
N GLU A 220 13.32 -42.89 -1.35
CA GLU A 220 13.39 -42.87 -2.81
C GLU A 220 14.55 -43.74 -3.32
N THR A 221 14.22 -44.62 -4.25
CA THR A 221 15.14 -45.58 -4.86
C THR A 221 15.77 -45.06 -6.15
N ASP A 222 15.10 -44.12 -6.84
CA ASP A 222 15.62 -43.44 -8.01
C ASP A 222 16.60 -42.32 -7.60
N GLN A 223 17.88 -42.49 -7.94
CA GLN A 223 18.95 -41.55 -7.60
C GLN A 223 18.72 -40.13 -8.16
N THR A 224 18.07 -40.01 -9.32
CA THR A 224 17.78 -38.72 -9.95
C THR A 224 16.73 -37.98 -9.14
N LYS A 225 15.62 -38.66 -8.81
CA LYS A 225 14.55 -38.09 -7.98
C LYS A 225 15.05 -37.73 -6.59
N LYS A 226 15.86 -38.59 -5.98
CA LYS A 226 16.50 -38.32 -4.68
C LYS A 226 17.33 -37.04 -4.71
N THR A 227 18.11 -36.83 -5.77
CA THR A 227 18.93 -35.62 -5.93
C THR A 227 18.04 -34.38 -6.07
N THR A 228 16.95 -34.46 -6.83
CA THR A 228 15.96 -33.37 -6.97
C THR A 228 15.33 -33.02 -5.62
N ILE A 229 14.83 -33.99 -4.87
CA ILE A 229 14.21 -33.77 -3.55
C ILE A 229 15.21 -33.12 -2.58
N MET A 230 16.48 -33.55 -2.60
CA MET A 230 17.52 -32.96 -1.76
C MET A 230 17.87 -31.52 -2.15
N ALA A 231 17.80 -31.16 -3.43
CA ALA A 231 17.98 -29.78 -3.90
C ALA A 231 16.81 -28.88 -3.48
N GLU A 232 15.58 -29.39 -3.57
CA GLU A 232 14.37 -28.71 -3.08
C GLU A 232 14.43 -28.50 -1.57
N TYR A 233 14.85 -29.53 -0.81
CA TYR A 233 15.09 -29.43 0.63
C TYR A 233 16.06 -28.31 0.98
N GLN A 234 17.21 -28.24 0.31
CA GLN A 234 18.20 -27.19 0.59
C GLN A 234 17.65 -25.80 0.26
N THR A 235 16.91 -25.68 -0.82
CA THR A 235 16.24 -24.42 -1.20
C THR A 235 15.22 -24.01 -0.13
N ALA A 236 14.35 -24.93 0.28
CA ALA A 236 13.35 -24.70 1.32
C ALA A 236 14.01 -24.34 2.66
N LYS A 237 15.04 -25.09 3.07
CA LYS A 237 15.81 -24.83 4.28
C LYS A 237 16.43 -23.43 4.28
N ASN A 238 17.07 -23.03 3.18
CA ASN A 238 17.64 -21.69 3.04
C ASN A 238 16.56 -20.59 3.12
N ASN A 239 15.40 -20.82 2.50
CA ASN A 239 14.28 -19.89 2.58
C ASN A 239 13.79 -19.74 4.04
N PHE A 240 13.53 -20.83 4.77
CA PHE A 240 13.10 -20.74 6.16
C PHE A 240 14.18 -20.16 7.07
N ASP A 241 15.45 -20.54 6.88
CA ASP A 241 16.56 -19.99 7.67
C ASP A 241 16.67 -18.47 7.54
N SER A 242 16.30 -17.92 6.37
CA SER A 242 16.26 -16.47 6.16
C SER A 242 15.24 -15.73 7.04
N ILE A 243 14.21 -16.41 7.56
CA ILE A 243 13.22 -15.81 8.49
C ILE A 243 13.41 -16.23 9.93
N LEU A 244 14.10 -17.35 10.18
CA LEU A 244 14.40 -17.83 11.53
C LEU A 244 15.63 -17.13 12.11
N ASN A 245 16.61 -16.78 11.28
CA ASN A 245 17.81 -16.07 11.70
C ASN A 245 17.62 -14.54 11.57
N PRO A 246 17.66 -13.78 12.68
CA PRO A 246 17.53 -12.32 12.65
C PRO A 246 18.63 -11.61 11.84
N GLU A 247 19.87 -12.12 11.87
CA GLU A 247 20.99 -11.50 11.14
C GLU A 247 20.77 -11.59 9.63
N LYS A 248 20.43 -12.78 9.12
CA LYS A 248 20.11 -13.00 7.70
C LYS A 248 18.91 -12.18 7.25
N HIS A 249 17.89 -12.07 8.11
CA HIS A 249 16.75 -11.21 7.84
C HIS A 249 17.19 -9.75 7.69
N ASN A 250 17.99 -9.24 8.63
CA ASN A 250 18.47 -7.86 8.62
C ASN A 250 19.38 -7.54 7.43
N GLU A 251 20.16 -8.52 6.94
CA GLU A 251 20.91 -8.38 5.69
C GLU A 251 19.99 -8.17 4.48
N LEU A 252 18.88 -8.93 4.39
CA LEU A 252 17.89 -8.76 3.32
C LEU A 252 17.15 -7.43 3.40
N VAL A 253 16.89 -6.92 4.62
CA VAL A 253 16.34 -5.57 4.84
C VAL A 253 17.32 -4.51 4.35
N LYS A 254 18.61 -4.61 4.72
CA LYS A 254 19.65 -3.68 4.25
C LYS A 254 19.82 -3.70 2.73
N ALA A 255 19.68 -4.87 2.11
CA ALA A 255 19.72 -5.03 0.66
C ALA A 255 18.44 -4.54 -0.06
N GLY A 256 17.37 -4.18 0.67
CA GLY A 256 16.10 -3.74 0.10
C GLY A 256 15.23 -4.88 -0.45
N HIS A 257 15.54 -6.13 -0.12
CA HIS A 257 14.72 -7.29 -0.46
C HIS A 257 13.57 -7.52 0.53
N ARG A 258 13.66 -6.90 1.72
CA ARG A 258 12.64 -6.86 2.77
C ARG A 258 12.49 -5.44 3.30
N ARG A 259 11.35 -5.14 3.91
CA ARG A 259 11.01 -3.82 4.45
C ARG A 259 10.69 -3.88 5.94
N LEU A 260 9.91 -4.87 6.36
CA LEU A 260 9.48 -5.06 7.74
C LEU A 260 10.63 -5.57 8.61
N SER A 261 10.62 -5.17 9.88
CA SER A 261 11.47 -5.74 10.91
C SER A 261 11.24 -7.24 11.09
N HIS A 262 12.24 -7.92 11.66
CA HIS A 262 12.16 -9.36 11.93
C HIS A 262 10.97 -9.72 12.83
N LYS A 263 10.72 -8.90 13.86
CA LYS A 263 9.60 -9.09 14.80
C LYS A 263 8.25 -8.83 14.12
N ALA A 264 8.15 -7.80 13.29
CA ALA A 264 6.94 -7.55 12.49
C ALA A 264 6.63 -8.71 11.53
N LEU A 265 7.67 -9.29 10.90
CA LEU A 265 7.53 -10.46 10.05
C LEU A 265 6.97 -11.67 10.82
N GLN A 266 7.42 -11.88 12.06
CA GLN A 266 6.90 -12.93 12.94
C GLN A 266 5.43 -12.69 13.32
N GLY A 267 5.06 -11.45 13.66
CA GLY A 267 3.65 -11.08 13.92
C GLY A 267 2.75 -11.33 12.72
N MET A 268 3.23 -10.95 11.53
CA MET A 268 2.54 -11.19 10.27
C MET A 268 2.34 -12.69 9.98
N LEU A 269 3.36 -13.51 10.21
CA LEU A 269 3.29 -14.97 10.12
C LEU A 269 2.26 -15.54 11.10
N MET A 270 2.30 -15.07 12.34
CA MET A 270 1.38 -15.51 13.39
C MET A 270 -0.09 -15.22 13.00
N ILE A 271 -0.39 -13.99 12.60
CA ILE A 271 -1.75 -13.62 12.14
C ILE A 271 -2.20 -14.51 10.98
N SER A 272 -1.31 -14.80 10.03
CA SER A 272 -1.65 -15.55 8.82
C SER A 272 -1.88 -17.05 9.07
N LEU A 273 -1.07 -17.67 9.94
CA LEU A 273 -1.21 -19.08 10.31
C LEU A 273 -2.45 -19.31 11.20
N TYR A 274 -2.78 -18.36 12.07
CA TYR A 274 -3.91 -18.45 13.00
C TYR A 274 -5.10 -17.55 12.62
N ARG A 275 -5.26 -17.22 11.34
CA ARG A 275 -6.30 -16.31 10.81
C ARG A 275 -7.76 -16.68 11.14
N ASN A 276 -8.01 -17.94 11.51
CA ASN A 276 -9.34 -18.42 11.88
C ASN A 276 -9.69 -18.11 13.34
N GLU A 277 -8.72 -17.69 14.16
CA GLU A 277 -8.99 -17.25 15.53
C GLU A 277 -9.74 -15.91 15.51
N PRO A 278 -10.76 -15.72 16.36
CA PRO A 278 -11.63 -14.55 16.29
C PRO A 278 -10.88 -13.21 16.31
N ARG A 279 -9.87 -13.07 17.19
CA ARG A 279 -9.07 -11.85 17.30
C ARG A 279 -8.13 -11.62 16.11
N PHE A 280 -7.76 -12.66 15.36
CA PHE A 280 -6.90 -12.55 14.17
C PHE A 280 -7.64 -12.48 12.84
N ASN A 281 -8.95 -12.73 12.81
CA ASN A 281 -9.74 -12.63 11.60
C ASN A 281 -9.68 -11.22 10.96
N GLN A 282 -9.87 -10.19 11.76
CA GLN A 282 -9.81 -8.80 11.31
C GLN A 282 -8.39 -8.36 10.91
N PRO A 283 -7.35 -8.59 11.74
CA PRO A 283 -5.96 -8.42 11.33
C PRO A 283 -5.61 -9.05 9.99
N TYR A 284 -6.00 -10.31 9.74
CA TYR A 284 -5.72 -10.98 8.48
C TYR A 284 -6.38 -10.30 7.27
N GLN A 285 -7.61 -9.78 7.43
CA GLN A 285 -8.27 -8.99 6.40
C GLN A 285 -7.52 -7.67 6.11
N LEU A 286 -6.98 -7.01 7.14
CA LEU A 286 -6.15 -5.82 6.96
C LEU A 286 -4.88 -6.13 6.17
N LEU A 287 -4.19 -7.24 6.49
CA LEU A 287 -3.02 -7.70 5.73
C LEU A 287 -3.36 -7.94 4.25
N THR A 288 -4.53 -8.52 3.99
CA THR A 288 -5.03 -8.75 2.61
C THR A 288 -5.27 -7.42 1.89
N LEU A 289 -5.91 -6.44 2.55
CA LEU A 289 -6.16 -5.13 1.97
C LEU A 289 -4.88 -4.35 1.66
N LEU A 290 -3.83 -4.51 2.48
CA LEU A 290 -2.51 -3.92 2.21
C LEU A 290 -1.87 -4.52 0.96
N MET A 291 -1.93 -5.85 0.79
CA MET A 291 -1.47 -6.53 -0.44
C MET A 291 -2.24 -6.06 -1.67
N ASP A 292 -3.56 -5.95 -1.55
CA ASP A 292 -4.42 -5.46 -2.63
C ASP A 292 -4.05 -4.02 -3.03
N MET A 293 -3.79 -3.15 -2.06
CA MET A 293 -3.41 -1.76 -2.30
C MET A 293 -2.11 -1.68 -3.12
N ASP A 294 -1.08 -2.41 -2.70
CA ASP A 294 0.21 -2.46 -3.38
C ASP A 294 0.08 -3.02 -4.81
N SER A 295 -0.71 -4.08 -4.98
CA SER A 295 -1.02 -4.65 -6.29
C SER A 295 -1.71 -3.64 -7.21
N LEU A 296 -2.68 -2.89 -6.67
CA LEU A 296 -3.43 -1.89 -7.42
C LEU A 296 -2.57 -0.68 -7.81
N VAL A 297 -1.69 -0.20 -6.94
CA VAL A 297 -0.71 0.84 -7.29
C VAL A 297 0.22 0.35 -8.42
N GLY A 298 0.68 -0.90 -8.35
CA GLY A 298 1.47 -1.53 -9.42
C GLY A 298 0.69 -1.61 -10.74
N LYS A 299 -0.57 -2.02 -10.70
CA LYS A 299 -1.47 -2.06 -11.87
C LYS A 299 -1.68 -0.67 -12.46
N TRP A 300 -1.92 0.35 -11.64
CA TRP A 300 -2.05 1.74 -12.10
C TRP A 300 -0.81 2.20 -12.87
N ARG A 301 0.40 1.93 -12.34
CA ARG A 301 1.66 2.26 -13.04
C ARG A 301 1.77 1.51 -14.36
N TYR A 302 1.43 0.23 -14.37
CA TYR A 302 1.48 -0.60 -15.57
C TYR A 302 0.52 -0.10 -16.66
N HIS A 303 -0.73 0.19 -16.32
CA HIS A 303 -1.69 0.75 -17.27
C HIS A 303 -1.25 2.13 -17.78
N HIS A 304 -0.72 2.98 -16.90
CA HIS A 304 -0.11 4.25 -17.32
C HIS A 304 1.02 4.04 -18.34
N VAL A 305 1.90 3.05 -18.12
CA VAL A 305 2.97 2.69 -19.06
C VAL A 305 2.41 2.27 -20.43
N GLN A 306 1.39 1.41 -20.44
CA GLN A 306 0.77 0.94 -21.69
C GLN A 306 0.13 2.08 -22.47
N MET A 307 -0.65 2.91 -21.78
CA MET A 307 -1.27 4.10 -22.37
C MET A 307 -0.22 5.06 -22.93
N VAL A 308 0.85 5.36 -22.18
CA VAL A 308 1.94 6.24 -22.66
C VAL A 308 2.63 5.61 -23.88
N GLN A 309 2.90 4.31 -23.87
CA GLN A 309 3.48 3.62 -25.03
C GLN A 309 2.60 3.77 -26.28
N ARG A 310 1.28 3.67 -26.13
CA ARG A 310 0.32 3.89 -27.23
C ARG A 310 0.31 5.34 -27.71
N MET A 311 0.36 6.31 -26.79
CA MET A 311 0.26 7.74 -27.12
C MET A 311 1.53 8.32 -27.73
N ILE A 312 2.72 7.92 -27.26
CA ILE A 312 3.99 8.55 -27.68
C ILE A 312 5.05 7.56 -28.18
N GLY A 313 4.82 6.24 -28.10
CA GLY A 313 5.82 5.23 -28.45
C GLY A 313 7.11 5.41 -27.64
N SER A 314 8.25 5.45 -28.34
CA SER A 314 9.57 5.68 -27.74
C SER A 314 9.99 7.16 -27.68
N LYS A 315 9.08 8.11 -27.95
CA LYS A 315 9.40 9.53 -27.88
C LYS A 315 9.72 9.95 -26.43
N VAL A 316 10.59 10.93 -26.29
CA VAL A 316 10.92 11.56 -25.00
C VAL A 316 9.68 12.23 -24.41
N GLY A 317 9.46 12.08 -23.10
CA GLY A 317 8.35 12.70 -22.39
C GLY A 317 8.49 14.21 -22.29
N THR A 318 7.38 14.94 -22.15
CA THR A 318 7.38 16.42 -22.03
C THR A 318 8.15 16.93 -20.81
N GLY A 319 8.30 16.12 -19.76
CA GLY A 319 9.11 16.46 -18.59
C GLY A 319 10.62 16.25 -18.78
N GLY A 320 11.06 15.52 -19.82
CA GLY A 320 12.48 15.26 -20.08
C GLY A 320 12.99 13.85 -19.73
N SER A 321 12.15 12.94 -19.23
CA SER A 321 12.53 11.52 -19.14
C SER A 321 12.57 10.85 -20.52
N SER A 322 13.18 9.67 -20.55
CA SER A 322 13.05 8.68 -21.64
C SER A 322 11.60 8.20 -21.89
N GLY A 323 10.59 8.84 -21.28
CA GLY A 323 9.17 8.57 -21.47
C GLY A 323 8.79 7.18 -21.00
N TYR A 324 8.39 6.35 -21.96
CA TYR A 324 8.02 4.95 -21.74
C TYR A 324 9.05 4.15 -20.95
N HIS A 325 10.34 4.26 -21.28
CA HIS A 325 11.38 3.42 -20.66
C HIS A 325 11.56 3.72 -19.16
N TYR A 326 11.53 5.00 -18.78
CA TYR A 326 11.52 5.38 -17.37
C TYR A 326 10.28 4.82 -16.66
N LEU A 327 9.08 5.03 -17.22
CA LEU A 327 7.86 4.59 -16.55
C LEU A 327 7.84 3.06 -16.36
N LYS A 328 8.32 2.30 -17.36
CA LYS A 328 8.49 0.85 -17.27
C LYS A 328 9.42 0.45 -16.12
N SER A 329 10.49 1.21 -15.86
CA SER A 329 11.38 0.95 -14.73
C SER A 329 10.73 1.20 -13.35
N THR A 330 9.58 1.88 -13.30
CA THR A 330 8.81 2.05 -12.06
C THR A 330 7.85 0.90 -11.77
N VAL A 331 7.68 -0.05 -12.71
CA VAL A 331 6.87 -1.26 -12.56
C VAL A 331 7.76 -2.42 -12.10
N ILE A 332 8.52 -2.20 -11.03
CA ILE A 332 9.41 -3.19 -10.44
C ILE A 332 9.14 -3.32 -8.94
N ASP A 333 9.58 -4.42 -8.35
CA ASP A 333 9.34 -4.72 -6.93
C ASP A 333 9.91 -3.67 -5.97
N ARG A 334 10.89 -2.85 -6.40
CA ARG A 334 11.39 -1.72 -5.59
C ARG A 334 10.30 -0.73 -5.19
N TYR A 335 9.24 -0.60 -6.00
CA TYR A 335 8.10 0.29 -5.71
C TYR A 335 6.99 -0.37 -4.88
N LYS A 336 7.11 -1.67 -4.54
CA LYS A 336 6.18 -2.36 -3.65
C LYS A 336 6.59 -2.12 -2.20
N VAL A 337 5.71 -1.51 -1.43
CA VAL A 337 5.99 -1.14 -0.03
C VAL A 337 5.81 -2.35 0.90
N PHE A 338 4.83 -3.19 0.62
CA PHE A 338 4.44 -4.38 1.37
C PHE A 338 4.92 -5.67 0.68
N VAL A 339 6.12 -5.66 0.10
CA VAL A 339 6.71 -6.83 -0.59
C VAL A 339 6.83 -8.05 0.32
N ASP A 340 7.05 -7.86 1.62
CA ASP A 340 7.13 -8.93 2.61
C ASP A 340 5.81 -9.69 2.76
N LEU A 341 4.67 -8.99 2.66
CA LEU A 341 3.35 -9.60 2.71
C LEU A 341 3.10 -10.53 1.50
N LEU A 342 3.55 -10.11 0.31
CA LEU A 342 3.44 -10.93 -0.90
C LEU A 342 4.32 -12.18 -0.82
N ASN A 343 5.54 -12.02 -0.30
CA ASN A 343 6.50 -13.11 -0.14
C ASN A 343 6.20 -14.03 1.06
N LEU A 344 5.19 -13.69 1.88
CA LEU A 344 4.79 -14.50 3.03
C LEU A 344 4.39 -15.93 2.65
N SER A 345 3.80 -16.10 1.46
CA SER A 345 3.35 -17.40 0.95
C SER A 345 4.49 -18.42 0.89
N THR A 346 5.74 -17.98 0.72
CA THR A 346 6.93 -18.83 0.73
C THR A 346 7.14 -19.54 2.07
N PHE A 347 6.63 -18.98 3.17
CA PHE A 347 6.86 -19.46 4.52
C PHE A 347 5.64 -20.16 5.12
N LEU A 348 4.56 -20.34 4.37
CA LEU A 348 3.40 -21.09 4.84
C LEU A 348 3.73 -22.60 4.84
N ILE A 349 3.30 -23.29 5.90
CA ILE A 349 3.44 -24.74 6.06
C ILE A 349 2.05 -25.38 6.15
N GLU A 350 1.96 -26.68 5.87
CA GLU A 350 0.69 -27.41 5.97
C GLU A 350 0.11 -27.35 7.39
N GLN A 351 -1.23 -27.35 7.48
CA GLN A 351 -1.96 -27.13 8.73
C GLN A 351 -1.57 -28.12 9.84
N LYS A 352 -1.23 -29.37 9.49
CA LYS A 352 -0.79 -30.40 10.45
C LYS A 352 0.52 -30.05 11.17
N TYR A 353 1.36 -29.20 10.57
CA TYR A 353 2.64 -28.80 11.17
C TYR A 353 2.52 -27.57 12.05
N ILE A 354 1.50 -26.71 11.81
CA ILE A 354 1.28 -25.48 12.56
C ILE A 354 1.20 -25.80 14.06
N PRO A 355 1.97 -25.10 14.92
CA PRO A 355 1.93 -25.35 16.36
C PRO A 355 0.51 -25.16 16.91
N PRO A 356 -0.03 -26.12 17.70
CA PRO A 356 -1.33 -25.92 18.31
C PRO A 356 -1.24 -24.81 19.36
N LEU A 357 -2.26 -23.93 19.37
CA LEU A 357 -2.41 -22.92 20.41
C LEU A 357 -2.64 -23.57 21.77
N THR A 358 -1.99 -23.04 22.81
CA THR A 358 -2.26 -23.43 24.20
C THR A 358 -3.67 -22.99 24.61
N PRO A 359 -4.30 -23.62 25.63
CA PRO A 359 -5.59 -23.16 26.13
C PRO A 359 -5.61 -21.69 26.53
N SER A 360 -4.54 -21.21 27.19
CA SER A 360 -4.37 -19.79 27.55
C SER A 360 -4.31 -18.88 26.32
N MET A 361 -3.59 -19.28 25.28
CA MET A 361 -3.48 -18.49 24.05
C MET A 361 -4.80 -18.48 23.27
N LYS A 362 -5.55 -19.59 23.24
CA LYS A 362 -6.89 -19.63 22.66
C LYS A 362 -7.85 -18.70 23.38
N GLU A 363 -7.77 -18.62 24.71
CA GLU A 363 -8.58 -17.69 25.49
C GLU A 363 -8.21 -16.23 25.19
N LEU A 364 -6.91 -15.90 25.12
CA LEU A 364 -6.41 -14.56 24.76
C LEU A 364 -6.81 -14.10 23.35
N LEU A 365 -6.95 -15.04 22.40
CA LEU A 365 -7.39 -14.78 21.03
C LEU A 365 -8.91 -14.93 20.83
N SER A 366 -9.63 -15.30 21.88
CA SER A 366 -11.08 -15.31 21.88
C SER A 366 -11.62 -13.91 22.15
N VAL A 367 -12.88 -13.66 21.77
CA VAL A 367 -13.57 -12.40 22.08
C VAL A 367 -14.05 -12.37 23.54
N PHE A 368 -14.05 -13.51 24.23
CA PHE A 368 -14.57 -13.67 25.59
C PHE A 368 -13.43 -13.84 26.60
N SER A 369 -13.01 -12.74 27.22
CA SER A 369 -12.22 -12.81 28.45
C SER A 369 -13.13 -13.28 29.60
N LYS A 370 -12.77 -14.35 30.32
CA LYS A 370 -13.49 -14.80 31.52
C LYS A 370 -13.47 -13.81 32.70
N GLN A 371 -12.85 -12.62 32.56
CA GLN A 371 -12.82 -11.62 33.62
C GLN A 371 -14.19 -11.02 33.99
N HIS A 372 -15.29 -11.42 33.33
CA HIS A 372 -16.66 -11.04 33.69
C HIS A 372 -17.55 -12.20 34.18
N ILE A 373 -16.98 -13.36 34.54
CA ILE A 373 -17.74 -14.43 35.22
C ILE A 373 -17.26 -14.53 36.66
N SER A 374 -17.47 -13.47 37.43
CA SER A 374 -17.51 -13.54 38.89
C SER A 374 -18.57 -12.54 39.37
N GLU A 375 -19.55 -13.08 40.10
CA GLU A 375 -20.66 -12.42 40.81
C GLU A 375 -21.97 -12.21 40.00
N GLU A 376 -22.74 -13.29 39.89
CA GLU A 376 -24.15 -13.31 40.31
C GLU A 376 -24.42 -14.55 41.17
#